data_AF-A0A5K1JXX4-F1
#
_entry.id   AF-A0A5K1JXX4-F1
#
_cell.length_a   1.000
_cell.length_b   1.000
_cell.length_c   1.000
_cell.angle_alpha   90.00
_cell.angle_beta   90.00
_cell.angle_gamma   90.00
#
_symmetry.space_group_name_H-M   'P 1'
#
loop_
_entity.id
_entity.type
_entity.pdbx_description
1 polymer ?
#
loop_
_entity_poly.entity_id
_entity_poly.type
_entity_poly.pdbx_seq_one_letter_code
_entity_poly.pdbx_strand_id
1 'polypeptide(L)'
;TGIRSKVVSMFSRSKRDSPAPSASFIGDRNALARSVLLDALSPAARGSEDEPAQLCSALGITTGVIGLLQSVIKAARRDRGIELNQLEQRAWVRLGELIAFDGSVGNTTRLQTFWCMSWHISTFAATTSDLSTLALIIRPVSGSKATELWERARKREVLRAHEKIVLNNMSVEGAADWLAKWRSWHESERKGRCTACEKRTPLGILAAILIRERLRKHAASLFVRTVVRAEVEARRANPAYDSDDECDDTVYTYDADKDFKEEQERKETIEAGKSIGGRTAELAVLLERIWDVGFFSAEDTLLPAPRHAHAHGCPDVDADCEDEQDLASQDEAEIRALLTATLIYRRIFPSAIPACTLAGAPAFVLSPPPSPSRRNAKLHIWRSALRSARRRSRAGRTGGWRTRSSGRRSRTRGIASWTCLSTSSGRAGEAGGRLNK
;
A
#
# COMPACT_ATOMS: atom_id res chain seq x y z
N THR A 1 46.45 -12.10 -21.71
CA THR A 1 47.51 -12.41 -20.72
C THR A 1 48.41 -11.19 -20.60
N GLY A 2 48.64 -10.69 -19.37
CA GLY A 2 49.58 -9.60 -19.09
C GLY A 2 48.93 -8.29 -18.63
N ILE A 3 49.55 -7.66 -17.62
CA ILE A 3 49.18 -6.41 -16.92
C ILE A 3 48.19 -6.59 -15.74
N ARG A 4 48.61 -7.28 -14.67
CA ARG A 4 47.94 -7.18 -13.35
C ARG A 4 48.82 -7.43 -12.11
N SER A 5 50.14 -7.26 -12.19
CA SER A 5 51.02 -7.44 -11.02
C SER A 5 52.01 -6.29 -10.86
N LYS A 6 51.64 -5.22 -10.13
CA LYS A 6 52.61 -4.26 -9.58
C LYS A 6 52.01 -3.21 -8.61
N VAL A 7 51.21 -3.61 -7.60
CA VAL A 7 50.88 -2.70 -6.47
C VAL A 7 50.67 -3.44 -5.14
N VAL A 8 51.51 -4.43 -4.81
CA VAL A 8 51.51 -5.05 -3.48
C VAL A 8 52.96 -5.18 -3.00
N SER A 9 53.58 -4.06 -2.59
CA SER A 9 54.85 -4.08 -1.84
C SER A 9 55.19 -2.69 -1.27
N MET A 10 54.38 -2.17 -0.32
CA MET A 10 54.78 -1.00 0.48
C MET A 10 54.24 -0.97 1.92
N PHE A 11 53.79 -2.11 2.47
CA PHE A 11 53.39 -2.20 3.88
C PHE A 11 54.21 -3.22 4.67
N SER A 12 55.54 -3.19 4.53
CA SER A 12 56.44 -3.79 5.52
C SER A 12 56.52 -2.84 6.71
N ARG A 13 55.53 -2.96 7.61
CA ARG A 13 55.36 -2.15 8.80
C ARG A 13 56.46 -2.51 9.81
N SER A 14 57.40 -1.58 10.03
CA SER A 14 58.36 -1.60 11.13
C SER A 14 57.61 -1.81 12.46
N LYS A 15 57.90 -2.91 13.15
CA LYS A 15 57.42 -3.25 14.49
C LYS A 15 58.09 -2.27 15.47
N ARG A 16 57.47 -1.12 15.72
CA ARG A 16 57.78 -0.28 16.88
C ARG A 16 56.95 -0.77 18.05
N ASP A 17 57.62 -1.27 19.08
CA ASP A 17 57.04 -1.60 20.39
C ASP A 17 56.48 -0.33 21.03
N SER A 18 55.24 0.00 20.66
CA SER A 18 54.47 1.05 21.31
C SER A 18 53.79 0.43 22.53
N PRO A 19 53.83 1.08 23.71
CA PRO A 19 53.21 0.55 24.92
C PRO A 19 51.73 0.22 24.64
N ALA A 20 51.33 -1.00 24.99
CA ALA A 20 49.98 -1.48 24.77
C ALA A 20 48.99 -0.52 25.44
N PRO A 21 48.00 0.03 24.71
CA PRO A 21 46.99 0.90 25.30
C PRO A 21 46.26 0.12 26.40
N SER A 22 46.17 0.72 27.60
CA SER A 22 45.55 0.09 28.76
C SER A 22 44.10 -0.29 28.45
N ALA A 23 43.74 -1.54 28.74
CA ALA A 23 42.44 -2.14 28.40
C ALA A 23 41.22 -1.34 28.90
N SER A 24 41.38 -0.50 29.93
CA SER A 24 40.35 0.40 30.46
C SER A 24 39.81 1.39 29.43
N PHE A 25 40.66 2.01 28.62
CA PHE A 25 40.22 3.03 27.64
C PHE A 25 39.38 2.46 26.50
N ILE A 26 39.48 1.16 26.21
CA ILE A 26 38.71 0.52 25.14
C ILE A 26 37.27 0.26 25.63
N GLY A 27 37.08 -0.10 26.89
CA GLY A 27 35.77 -0.33 27.50
C GLY A 27 34.89 0.93 27.46
N ASP A 28 35.43 2.06 27.94
CA ASP A 28 34.67 3.31 28.06
C ASP A 28 34.17 3.84 26.72
N ARG A 29 35.00 3.72 25.66
CA ARG A 29 34.63 4.16 24.30
C ARG A 29 33.51 3.31 23.70
N ASN A 30 33.51 2.01 23.98
CA ASN A 30 32.46 1.11 23.48
C ASN A 30 31.13 1.36 24.22
N ALA A 31 31.17 1.62 25.52
CA ALA A 31 29.98 1.97 26.30
C ALA A 31 29.35 3.28 25.81
N LEU A 32 30.16 4.31 25.56
CA LEU A 32 29.69 5.57 25.01
C LEU A 32 29.10 5.38 23.60
N ALA A 33 29.79 4.69 22.70
CA ALA A 33 29.27 4.41 21.35
C ALA A 33 27.94 3.65 21.38
N ARG A 34 27.80 2.69 22.30
CA ARG A 34 26.54 1.95 22.52
C ARG A 34 25.42 2.90 22.96
N SER A 35 25.67 3.79 23.92
CA SER A 35 24.65 4.72 24.42
C SER A 35 24.15 5.67 23.33
N VAL A 36 25.06 6.20 22.49
CA VAL A 36 24.71 7.11 21.39
C VAL A 36 23.91 6.38 20.30
N LEU A 37 24.26 5.13 19.98
CA LEU A 37 23.49 4.33 19.02
C LEU A 37 22.10 3.97 19.55
N LEU A 38 21.96 3.67 20.85
CA LEU A 38 20.67 3.38 21.46
C LEU A 38 19.76 4.61 21.47
N ASP A 39 20.31 5.79 21.74
CA ASP A 39 19.59 7.06 21.71
C ASP A 39 19.10 7.39 20.29
N ALA A 40 20.00 7.29 19.30
CA ALA A 40 19.67 7.52 17.89
C ALA A 40 18.69 6.48 17.30
N LEU A 41 18.67 5.25 17.84
CA LEU A 41 17.71 4.20 17.47
C LEU A 41 16.44 4.20 18.31
N SER A 42 16.28 5.15 19.22
CA SER A 42 15.12 5.19 20.10
C SER A 42 13.82 5.32 19.29
N PRO A 43 12.73 4.64 19.69
CA PRO A 43 11.44 4.79 19.03
C PRO A 43 10.94 6.24 18.99
N ALA A 44 11.35 7.07 19.95
CA ALA A 44 11.01 8.49 20.03
C ALA A 44 11.75 9.36 18.99
N ALA A 45 12.98 9.00 18.62
CA ALA A 45 13.73 9.70 17.57
C ALA A 45 13.26 9.30 16.16
N ARG A 46 12.62 8.14 16.03
CA ARG A 46 12.19 7.59 14.75
C ARG A 46 11.11 8.45 14.09
N GLY A 47 11.38 8.91 12.87
CA GLY A 47 10.50 9.82 12.14
C GLY A 47 10.79 11.31 12.37
N SER A 48 11.67 11.65 13.32
CA SER A 48 12.11 13.04 13.48
C SER A 48 12.88 13.53 12.24
N GLU A 49 12.84 14.83 11.98
CA GLU A 49 13.57 15.42 10.84
C GLU A 49 15.08 15.27 10.99
N ASP A 50 15.56 15.21 12.24
CA ASP A 50 16.96 15.08 12.61
C ASP A 50 17.43 13.62 12.67
N GLU A 51 16.54 12.63 12.52
CA GLU A 51 16.87 11.19 12.57
C GLU A 51 18.08 10.82 11.69
N PRO A 52 18.16 11.26 10.41
CA PRO A 52 19.32 10.95 9.57
C PRO A 52 20.62 11.56 10.11
N ALA A 53 20.56 12.78 10.64
CA ALA A 53 21.72 13.49 11.18
C ALA A 53 22.22 12.84 12.49
N GLN A 54 21.29 12.44 13.36
CA GLN A 54 21.60 11.72 14.60
C GLN A 54 22.22 10.35 14.32
N LEU A 55 21.67 9.58 13.38
CA LEU A 55 22.25 8.30 12.94
C LEU A 55 23.63 8.48 12.31
N CYS A 56 23.80 9.51 11.46
CA CYS A 56 25.11 9.81 10.88
C CYS A 56 26.15 10.16 11.96
N SER A 57 25.77 10.98 12.94
CA SER A 57 26.61 11.33 14.09
C SER A 57 26.97 10.10 14.93
N ALA A 58 25.99 9.25 15.25
CA ALA A 58 26.17 8.04 16.04
C ALA A 58 27.09 7.01 15.36
N LEU A 59 26.99 6.87 14.04
CA LEU A 59 27.87 6.02 13.24
C LEU A 59 29.24 6.68 12.99
N GLY A 60 29.38 7.97 13.31
CA GLY A 60 30.55 8.80 13.05
C GLY A 60 30.84 8.88 11.55
N ILE A 61 29.81 9.11 10.75
CA ILE A 61 29.86 9.35 9.32
C ILE A 61 30.19 10.81 9.09
N THR A 62 31.35 11.08 8.49
CA THR A 62 31.62 12.38 7.90
C THR A 62 31.14 12.37 6.46
N THR A 63 30.53 13.45 5.98
CA THR A 63 30.06 13.54 4.60
C THR A 63 31.23 13.77 3.64
N GLY A 64 31.16 13.20 2.43
CA GLY A 64 32.15 13.41 1.37
C GLY A 64 33.20 12.30 1.24
N VAL A 65 34.24 12.55 0.43
CA VAL A 65 35.25 11.55 0.05
C VAL A 65 36.08 11.07 1.25
N ILE A 66 36.37 11.97 2.19
CA ILE A 66 37.09 11.66 3.43
C ILE A 66 36.28 10.64 4.27
N GLY A 67 34.96 10.81 4.33
CA GLY A 67 34.06 9.87 4.99
C GLY A 67 34.09 8.49 4.37
N LEU A 68 34.09 8.42 3.05
CA LEU A 68 34.15 7.14 2.33
C LEU A 68 35.44 6.36 2.66
N LEU A 69 36.59 7.04 2.70
CA LEU A 69 37.87 6.44 3.11
C LEU A 69 37.84 5.99 4.58
N GLN A 70 37.28 6.81 5.48
CA GLN A 70 37.13 6.47 6.90
C GLN A 70 36.24 5.24 7.11
N SER A 71 35.16 5.13 6.34
CA SER A 71 34.25 3.98 6.38
C SER A 71 34.96 2.67 6.06
N VAL A 72 35.83 2.64 5.05
CA VAL A 72 36.62 1.44 4.70
C VAL A 72 37.55 1.03 5.85
N ILE A 73 38.21 2.00 6.50
CA ILE A 73 39.12 1.74 7.61
C ILE A 73 38.36 1.25 8.85
N LYS A 74 37.19 1.84 9.14
CA LYS A 74 36.34 1.43 10.26
C LYS A 74 35.84 0.00 10.08
N ALA A 75 35.35 -0.32 8.88
CA ALA A 75 34.75 -1.61 8.61
C ALA A 75 35.78 -2.76 8.69
N ALA A 76 37.07 -2.47 8.52
CA ALA A 76 38.14 -3.45 8.70
C ALA A 76 38.38 -3.86 10.17
N ARG A 77 37.83 -3.13 11.16
CA ARG A 77 38.00 -3.44 12.59
C ARG A 77 36.92 -4.41 13.07
N ARG A 78 37.21 -5.71 13.02
CA ARG A 78 36.28 -6.79 13.42
C ARG A 78 36.12 -7.01 14.93
N ASP A 79 36.97 -6.42 15.77
CA ASP A 79 37.06 -6.81 17.20
C ASP A 79 36.09 -6.04 18.12
N ARG A 80 34.98 -5.52 17.58
CA ARG A 80 33.92 -4.90 18.37
C ARG A 80 32.95 -5.98 18.83
N GLY A 81 32.54 -5.93 20.10
CA GLY A 81 31.63 -6.91 20.69
C GLY A 81 30.32 -7.09 19.89
N ILE A 82 29.71 -8.27 19.99
CA ILE A 82 28.56 -8.70 19.19
C ILE A 82 27.38 -7.71 19.30
N GLU A 83 27.10 -7.20 20.50
CA GLU A 83 26.00 -6.28 20.75
C GLU A 83 26.17 -4.94 20.01
N LEU A 84 27.38 -4.38 20.00
CA LEU A 84 27.66 -3.13 19.29
C LEU A 84 27.54 -3.33 17.78
N ASN A 85 27.99 -4.47 17.25
CA ASN A 85 27.85 -4.79 15.83
C ASN A 85 26.38 -4.92 15.42
N GLN A 86 25.52 -5.49 16.28
CA GLN A 86 24.08 -5.57 16.02
C GLN A 86 23.41 -4.20 16.02
N LEU A 87 23.77 -3.31 16.96
CA LEU A 87 23.26 -1.93 16.97
C LEU A 87 23.74 -1.13 15.76
N GLU A 88 25.02 -1.26 15.41
CA GLU A 88 25.61 -0.63 14.22
C GLU A 88 24.91 -1.14 12.95
N GLN A 89 24.65 -2.45 12.83
CA GLN A 89 23.88 -3.02 11.72
C GLN A 89 22.47 -2.42 11.65
N ARG A 90 21.74 -2.34 12.76
CA ARG A 90 20.38 -1.76 12.79
C ARG A 90 20.39 -0.27 12.40
N ALA A 91 21.38 0.49 12.89
CA ALA A 91 21.57 1.89 12.52
C ALA A 91 21.88 2.07 11.04
N TRP A 92 22.74 1.22 10.45
CA TRP A 92 23.01 1.24 9.01
C TRP A 92 21.79 0.88 8.16
N VAL A 93 21.02 -0.14 8.57
CA VAL A 93 19.77 -0.50 7.89
C VAL A 93 18.81 0.68 7.91
N ARG A 94 18.59 1.28 9.10
CA ARG A 94 17.67 2.41 9.25
C ARG A 94 18.11 3.64 8.46
N LEU A 95 19.39 3.99 8.52
CA LEU A 95 19.95 5.07 7.71
C LEU A 95 19.80 4.78 6.20
N GLY A 96 19.98 3.52 5.80
CA GLY A 96 19.76 3.06 4.45
C GLY A 96 18.32 3.26 3.97
N GLU A 97 17.33 2.95 4.82
CA GLU A 97 15.91 3.21 4.54
C GLU A 97 15.66 4.71 4.31
N LEU A 98 16.16 5.56 5.21
CA LEU A 98 16.01 7.02 5.12
C LEU A 98 16.63 7.58 3.82
N ILE A 99 17.81 7.09 3.45
CA ILE A 99 18.49 7.49 2.20
C ILE A 99 17.79 6.92 0.96
N ALA A 100 17.18 5.74 1.05
CA ALA A 100 16.38 5.17 -0.03
C ALA A 100 15.13 6.04 -0.30
N PHE A 101 14.52 6.59 0.75
CA PHE A 101 13.48 7.61 0.60
C PHE A 101 14.06 8.91 0.03
N ASP A 102 15.27 9.30 0.44
CA ASP A 102 15.84 10.61 0.17
C ASP A 102 16.57 10.84 -1.14
N GLY A 103 15.79 11.11 -2.19
CA GLY A 103 16.27 11.52 -3.51
C GLY A 103 17.18 12.76 -3.54
N SER A 104 17.20 13.59 -2.50
CA SER A 104 18.08 14.76 -2.41
C SER A 104 19.50 14.42 -1.91
N VAL A 105 19.69 13.25 -1.31
CA VAL A 105 20.99 12.82 -0.78
C VAL A 105 21.98 12.60 -1.92
N GLY A 106 23.14 13.24 -1.80
CA GLY A 106 24.23 13.12 -2.76
C GLY A 106 24.74 11.69 -2.98
N ASN A 107 25.23 11.43 -4.19
CA ASN A 107 25.71 10.11 -4.62
C ASN A 107 26.83 9.53 -3.75
N THR A 108 27.69 10.39 -3.18
CA THR A 108 28.78 9.97 -2.29
C THR A 108 28.26 9.35 -1.00
N THR A 109 27.29 10.01 -0.34
CA THR A 109 26.64 9.50 0.88
C THR A 109 25.86 8.22 0.60
N ARG A 110 25.20 8.12 -0.57
CA ARG A 110 24.54 6.89 -1.03
C ARG A 110 25.52 5.74 -1.17
N LEU A 111 26.64 5.95 -1.86
CA LEU A 111 27.66 4.93 -2.07
C LEU A 111 28.33 4.50 -0.75
N GLN A 112 28.60 5.45 0.14
CA GLN A 112 29.15 5.18 1.46
C GLN A 112 28.18 4.33 2.30
N THR A 113 26.91 4.70 2.34
CA THR A 113 25.87 3.94 3.07
C THR A 113 25.68 2.55 2.48
N PHE A 114 25.60 2.45 1.14
CA PHE A 114 25.53 1.18 0.44
C PHE A 114 26.70 0.26 0.81
N TRP A 115 27.93 0.78 0.80
CA TRP A 115 29.12 -0.01 1.12
C TRP A 115 29.13 -0.47 2.57
N CYS A 116 28.85 0.43 3.51
CA CYS A 116 28.84 0.10 4.94
C CYS A 116 27.73 -0.91 5.25
N MET A 117 26.51 -0.66 4.77
CA MET A 117 25.39 -1.59 4.92
C MET A 117 25.70 -2.95 4.30
N SER A 118 26.31 -3.00 3.11
CA SER A 118 26.71 -4.27 2.46
C SER A 118 27.79 -5.05 3.21
N TRP A 119 28.60 -4.38 4.05
CA TRP A 119 29.58 -5.06 4.91
C TRP A 119 28.96 -5.62 6.17
N HIS A 120 27.99 -4.92 6.76
CA HIS A 120 27.28 -5.38 7.95
C HIS A 120 26.22 -6.44 7.63
N ILE A 121 25.68 -6.43 6.43
CA ILE A 121 24.66 -7.38 5.98
C ILE A 121 25.32 -8.41 5.07
N SER A 122 25.60 -9.60 5.60
CA SER A 122 26.03 -10.72 4.76
C SER A 122 24.96 -10.96 3.68
N THR A 123 25.36 -11.01 2.41
CA THR A 123 24.44 -11.19 1.27
C THR A 123 23.58 -12.46 1.39
N PHE A 124 24.10 -13.47 2.08
CA PHE A 124 23.39 -14.72 2.37
C PHE A 124 22.37 -14.56 3.50
N ALA A 125 22.66 -13.73 4.51
CA ALA A 125 21.79 -13.50 5.68
C ALA A 125 20.88 -12.26 5.55
N ALA A 126 21.07 -11.43 4.53
CA ALA A 126 20.31 -10.21 4.29
C ALA A 126 18.81 -10.51 4.32
N THR A 127 17.96 -9.63 4.83
CA THR A 127 16.51 -9.79 4.60
C THR A 127 16.16 -9.36 3.18
N THR A 128 14.97 -9.75 2.71
CA THR A 128 14.44 -9.27 1.42
C THR A 128 14.34 -7.75 1.41
N SER A 129 13.82 -7.16 2.50
CA SER A 129 13.76 -5.71 2.70
C SER A 129 15.14 -5.05 2.63
N ASP A 130 16.18 -5.65 3.21
CA ASP A 130 17.55 -5.11 3.15
C ASP A 130 18.09 -5.09 1.72
N LEU A 131 17.90 -6.16 0.95
CA LEU A 131 18.34 -6.23 -0.45
C LEU A 131 17.60 -5.23 -1.34
N SER A 132 16.28 -5.09 -1.16
CA SER A 132 15.49 -4.07 -1.85
C SER A 132 15.93 -2.65 -1.48
N THR A 133 16.26 -2.42 -0.21
CA THR A 133 16.77 -1.12 0.26
C THR A 133 18.14 -0.81 -0.35
N LEU A 134 19.07 -1.78 -0.35
CA LEU A 134 20.36 -1.64 -1.02
C LEU A 134 20.21 -1.35 -2.52
N ALA A 135 19.26 -2.01 -3.20
CA ALA A 135 18.96 -1.76 -4.61
C ALA A 135 18.51 -0.30 -4.83
N LEU A 136 17.61 0.20 -3.99
CA LEU A 136 17.11 1.59 -4.08
C LEU A 136 18.18 2.63 -3.76
N ILE A 137 19.08 2.36 -2.80
CA ILE A 137 20.19 3.27 -2.46
C ILE A 137 21.16 3.41 -3.63
N ILE A 138 21.56 2.29 -4.26
CA ILE A 138 22.60 2.25 -5.29
C ILE A 138 22.09 2.65 -6.67
N ARG A 139 20.77 2.62 -6.91
CA ARG A 139 20.15 2.91 -8.21
C ARG A 139 20.64 4.20 -8.89
N PRO A 140 20.74 5.37 -8.23
CA PRO A 140 21.25 6.59 -8.86
C PRO A 140 22.73 6.51 -9.31
N VAL A 141 23.49 5.56 -8.76
CA VAL A 141 24.92 5.36 -9.05
C VAL A 141 25.13 4.23 -10.06
N SER A 142 24.37 3.14 -9.95
CA SER A 142 24.48 1.96 -10.81
C SER A 142 23.13 1.24 -10.96
N GLY A 143 22.43 1.50 -12.08
CA GLY A 143 21.18 0.82 -12.40
C GLY A 143 21.33 -0.69 -12.58
N SER A 144 22.41 -1.16 -13.21
CA SER A 144 22.67 -2.60 -13.37
C SER A 144 22.82 -3.31 -12.03
N LYS A 145 23.58 -2.74 -11.08
CA LYS A 145 23.71 -3.34 -9.75
C LYS A 145 22.41 -3.30 -8.96
N ALA A 146 21.64 -2.22 -9.09
CA ALA A 146 20.33 -2.10 -8.46
C ALA A 146 19.36 -3.19 -8.97
N THR A 147 19.28 -3.40 -10.28
CA THR A 147 18.46 -4.48 -10.86
C THR A 147 18.92 -5.87 -10.39
N GLU A 148 20.23 -6.13 -10.33
CA GLU A 148 20.78 -7.40 -9.84
C GLU A 148 20.38 -7.66 -8.36
N LEU A 149 20.44 -6.65 -7.50
CA LEU A 149 20.04 -6.76 -6.10
C LEU A 149 18.54 -6.95 -5.94
N TRP A 150 17.73 -6.24 -6.73
CA TRP A 150 16.27 -6.39 -6.76
C TRP A 150 15.86 -7.80 -7.20
N GLU A 151 16.50 -8.32 -8.26
CA GLU A 151 16.31 -9.69 -8.75
C GLU A 151 16.73 -10.74 -7.72
N ARG A 152 17.83 -10.48 -7.00
CA ARG A 152 18.26 -11.35 -5.91
C ARG A 152 17.25 -11.35 -4.76
N ALA A 153 16.65 -10.21 -4.42
CA ALA A 153 15.57 -10.12 -3.44
C ALA A 153 14.36 -10.94 -3.90
N ARG A 154 13.96 -10.80 -5.18
CA ARG A 154 12.81 -11.51 -5.78
C ARG A 154 12.97 -13.03 -5.80
N LYS A 155 14.19 -13.54 -5.95
CA LYS A 155 14.48 -14.98 -6.03
C LYS A 155 14.63 -15.68 -4.67
N ARG A 156 14.40 -14.99 -3.55
CA ARG A 156 14.47 -15.62 -2.22
C ARG A 156 13.32 -16.59 -2.01
N GLU A 157 13.62 -17.69 -1.32
CA GLU A 157 12.65 -18.76 -1.04
C GLU A 157 11.57 -18.32 -0.05
N VAL A 158 11.96 -17.53 0.96
CA VAL A 158 11.05 -17.05 2.00
C VAL A 158 10.77 -15.57 1.76
N LEU A 159 9.61 -15.29 1.15
CA LEU A 159 9.08 -13.94 0.95
C LEU A 159 7.80 -13.78 1.76
N ARG A 160 7.67 -12.68 2.49
CA ARG A 160 6.36 -12.32 3.07
C ARG A 160 5.40 -11.97 1.94
N ALA A 161 4.10 -12.21 2.12
CA ALA A 161 3.11 -11.99 1.06
C ALA A 161 3.13 -10.54 0.51
N HIS A 162 3.26 -9.53 1.38
CA HIS A 162 3.39 -8.13 0.96
C HIS A 162 4.74 -7.80 0.29
N GLU A 163 5.82 -8.54 0.55
CA GLU A 163 7.09 -8.35 -0.16
C GLU A 163 7.00 -8.96 -1.56
N LYS A 164 6.41 -10.17 -1.65
CA LYS A 164 6.18 -10.90 -2.89
C LYS A 164 5.35 -10.08 -3.88
N ILE A 165 4.27 -9.43 -3.40
CA ILE A 165 3.41 -8.63 -4.29
C ILE A 165 4.17 -7.44 -4.90
N VAL A 166 5.07 -6.78 -4.15
CA VAL A 166 5.87 -5.66 -4.70
C VAL A 166 6.90 -6.17 -5.69
N LEU A 167 7.69 -7.17 -5.29
CA LEU A 167 8.81 -7.67 -6.10
C LEU A 167 8.36 -8.30 -7.42
N ASN A 168 7.17 -8.89 -7.47
CA ASN A 168 6.64 -9.49 -8.69
C ASN A 168 6.00 -8.47 -9.64
N ASN A 169 5.52 -7.34 -9.13
CA ASN A 169 4.73 -6.38 -9.92
C ASN A 169 5.46 -5.06 -10.21
N MET A 170 6.65 -4.86 -9.64
CA MET A 170 7.37 -3.60 -9.73
C MET A 170 8.86 -3.82 -10.03
N SER A 171 9.37 -3.05 -10.98
CA SER A 171 10.80 -2.94 -11.23
C SER A 171 11.45 -1.97 -10.24
N VAL A 172 12.78 -2.03 -10.09
CA VAL A 172 13.52 -1.10 -9.20
C VAL A 172 13.33 0.37 -9.59
N GLU A 173 13.21 0.68 -10.89
CA GLU A 173 12.94 2.04 -11.37
C GLU A 173 11.51 2.45 -11.02
N GLY A 174 10.51 1.59 -11.27
CA GLY A 174 9.13 1.87 -10.88
C GLY A 174 8.98 2.08 -9.38
N ALA A 175 9.71 1.31 -8.57
CA ALA A 175 9.76 1.47 -7.11
C ALA A 175 10.33 2.83 -6.71
N ALA A 176 11.43 3.26 -7.32
CA ALA A 176 12.01 4.57 -7.05
C ALA A 176 11.08 5.73 -7.46
N ASP A 177 10.40 5.61 -8.61
CA ASP A 177 9.44 6.61 -9.07
C ASP A 177 8.22 6.71 -8.13
N TRP A 178 7.72 5.57 -7.65
CA TRP A 178 6.63 5.54 -6.67
C TRP A 178 7.03 6.13 -5.32
N LEU A 179 8.25 5.87 -4.83
CA LEU A 179 8.75 6.49 -3.61
C LEU A 179 8.93 8.01 -3.76
N ALA A 180 9.40 8.47 -4.92
CA ALA A 180 9.52 9.89 -5.22
C ALA A 180 8.15 10.58 -5.27
N LYS A 181 7.16 9.96 -5.93
CA LYS A 181 5.76 10.44 -5.93
C LYS A 181 5.20 10.48 -4.52
N TRP A 182 5.32 9.38 -3.78
CA TRP A 182 4.85 9.27 -2.40
C TRP A 182 5.44 10.37 -1.51
N ARG A 183 6.74 10.67 -1.66
CA ARG A 183 7.38 11.78 -0.97
C ARG A 183 6.81 13.13 -1.38
N SER A 184 6.75 13.43 -2.68
CA SER A 184 6.27 14.74 -3.14
C SER A 184 4.85 15.01 -2.65
N TRP A 185 4.05 13.95 -2.59
CA TRP A 185 2.73 13.96 -2.03
C TRP A 185 2.77 14.19 -0.50
N HIS A 186 3.63 13.48 0.21
CA HIS A 186 3.85 13.64 1.65
C HIS A 186 4.27 15.07 2.02
N GLU A 187 5.13 15.72 1.23
CA GLU A 187 5.59 17.10 1.46
C GLU A 187 4.53 18.16 1.13
N SER A 188 3.69 17.93 0.13
CA SER A 188 2.75 18.93 -0.38
C SER A 188 1.37 18.90 0.29
N GLU A 189 0.85 17.71 0.60
CA GLU A 189 -0.51 17.57 1.14
C GLU A 189 -0.55 17.42 2.65
N ARG A 190 0.53 16.98 3.30
CA ARG A 190 0.57 16.84 4.75
C ARG A 190 1.34 17.98 5.41
N LYS A 191 0.72 18.60 6.41
CA LYS A 191 1.41 19.48 7.37
C LYS A 191 2.03 18.71 8.56
N GLY A 192 2.04 17.38 8.50
CA GLY A 192 2.53 16.52 9.56
C GLY A 192 3.02 15.17 9.04
N ARG A 193 4.08 14.64 9.64
CA ARG A 193 4.60 13.31 9.36
C ARG A 193 3.74 12.27 10.06
N CYS A 194 3.16 11.33 9.30
CA CYS A 194 2.51 10.15 9.89
C CYS A 194 3.61 9.22 10.41
N THR A 195 3.78 9.13 11.73
CA THR A 195 4.85 8.31 12.31
C THR A 195 4.66 6.82 11.98
N ALA A 196 3.43 6.37 11.72
CA ALA A 196 3.15 5.02 11.25
C ALA A 196 3.69 4.74 9.83
N CYS A 197 3.77 5.75 8.96
CA CYS A 197 4.40 5.63 7.65
C CYS A 197 5.93 5.64 7.76
N GLU A 198 6.48 6.46 8.65
CA GLU A 198 7.94 6.58 8.85
C GLU A 198 8.55 5.36 9.54
N LYS A 199 7.74 4.62 10.29
CA LYS A 199 8.09 3.32 10.86
C LYS A 199 8.20 2.20 9.81
N ARG A 200 7.74 2.42 8.58
CA ARG A 200 7.77 1.40 7.51
C ARG A 200 9.06 1.45 6.72
N THR A 201 9.50 0.28 6.27
CA THR A 201 10.60 0.15 5.31
C THR A 201 10.14 0.65 3.93
N PRO A 202 11.06 1.01 3.02
CA PRO A 202 10.68 1.42 1.66
C PRO A 202 9.81 0.38 0.94
N LEU A 203 10.11 -0.90 1.14
CA LEU A 203 9.33 -2.00 0.59
C LEU A 203 7.93 -2.08 1.22
N GLY A 204 7.81 -1.83 2.52
CA GLY A 204 6.53 -1.77 3.22
C GLY A 204 5.62 -0.61 2.76
N ILE A 205 6.19 0.55 2.43
CA ILE A 205 5.43 1.68 1.87
C ILE A 205 4.92 1.32 0.47
N LEU A 206 5.79 0.79 -0.40
CA LEU A 206 5.41 0.35 -1.75
C LEU A 206 4.33 -0.73 -1.71
N ALA A 207 4.45 -1.69 -0.78
CA ALA A 207 3.44 -2.72 -0.58
C ALA A 207 2.10 -2.13 -0.17
N ALA A 208 2.09 -1.17 0.77
CA ALA A 208 0.87 -0.53 1.22
C ALA A 208 0.13 0.18 0.07
N ILE A 209 0.87 0.89 -0.79
CA ILE A 209 0.31 1.58 -1.97
C ILE A 209 -0.32 0.57 -2.93
N LEU A 210 0.45 -0.43 -3.37
CA LEU A 210 -0.02 -1.44 -4.33
C LEU A 210 -1.21 -2.26 -3.80
N ILE A 211 -1.17 -2.65 -2.53
CA ILE A 211 -2.25 -3.44 -1.92
C ILE A 211 -3.53 -2.60 -1.86
N ARG A 212 -3.48 -1.33 -1.45
CA ARG A 212 -4.68 -0.47 -1.41
C ARG A 212 -5.25 -0.23 -2.79
N GLU A 213 -4.40 0.01 -3.79
CA GLU A 213 -4.84 0.13 -5.19
C GLU A 213 -5.58 -1.12 -5.66
N ARG A 214 -5.03 -2.31 -5.39
CA ARG A 214 -5.67 -3.59 -5.73
C ARG A 214 -6.95 -3.84 -4.95
N LEU A 215 -6.96 -3.59 -3.64
CA LEU A 215 -8.15 -3.74 -2.80
C LEU A 215 -9.30 -2.88 -3.32
N ARG A 216 -9.01 -1.64 -3.76
CA ARG A 216 -9.99 -0.75 -4.39
C ARG A 216 -10.53 -1.33 -5.69
N LYS A 217 -9.65 -1.82 -6.57
CA LYS A 217 -10.05 -2.49 -7.82
C LYS A 217 -10.95 -3.70 -7.54
N HIS A 218 -10.62 -4.53 -6.55
CA HIS A 218 -11.42 -5.69 -6.18
C HIS A 218 -12.75 -5.30 -5.53
N ALA A 219 -12.78 -4.27 -4.67
CA ALA A 219 -14.02 -3.75 -4.10
C ALA A 219 -14.95 -3.16 -5.17
N ALA A 220 -14.40 -2.42 -6.14
CA ALA A 220 -15.15 -1.90 -7.28
C ALA A 220 -15.69 -3.03 -8.17
N SER A 221 -14.85 -4.04 -8.48
CA SER A 221 -15.27 -5.23 -9.23
C SER A 221 -16.39 -5.99 -8.52
N LEU A 222 -16.30 -6.15 -7.19
CA LEU A 222 -17.35 -6.76 -6.38
C LEU A 222 -18.66 -6.00 -6.52
N PHE A 223 -18.62 -4.67 -6.38
CA PHE A 223 -19.79 -3.82 -6.51
C PHE A 223 -20.44 -3.97 -7.91
N VAL A 224 -19.65 -3.85 -8.98
CA VAL A 224 -20.16 -4.00 -10.35
C VAL A 224 -20.77 -5.39 -10.57
N ARG A 225 -20.09 -6.46 -10.14
CA ARG A 225 -20.62 -7.83 -10.21
C ARG A 225 -21.95 -7.97 -9.48
N THR A 226 -22.10 -7.33 -8.31
CA THR A 226 -23.37 -7.38 -7.57
C THR A 226 -24.49 -6.61 -8.24
N VAL A 227 -24.21 -5.48 -8.89
CA VAL A 227 -25.22 -4.67 -9.57
C VAL A 227 -25.62 -5.30 -10.91
N VAL A 228 -24.66 -5.73 -11.73
CA VAL A 228 -24.93 -6.28 -13.07
C VAL A 228 -25.68 -7.61 -12.98
N ARG A 229 -25.33 -8.49 -12.04
CA ARG A 229 -26.06 -9.76 -11.85
C ARG A 229 -27.52 -9.52 -11.47
N ALA A 230 -27.78 -8.53 -10.62
CA ALA A 230 -29.13 -8.11 -10.26
C ALA A 230 -29.97 -7.73 -11.48
N GLU A 231 -29.37 -6.97 -12.41
CA GLU A 231 -30.04 -6.48 -13.60
C GLU A 231 -30.38 -7.63 -14.56
N VAL A 232 -29.43 -8.55 -14.79
CA VAL A 232 -29.62 -9.73 -15.64
C VAL A 232 -30.72 -10.64 -15.08
N GLU A 233 -30.72 -10.88 -13.77
CA GLU A 233 -31.76 -11.66 -13.10
C GLU A 233 -33.14 -10.99 -13.18
N ALA A 234 -33.20 -9.66 -13.03
CA ALA A 234 -34.42 -8.89 -13.19
C ALA A 234 -34.99 -8.92 -14.62
N ARG A 235 -34.11 -8.92 -15.65
CA ARG A 235 -34.51 -9.10 -17.06
C ARG A 235 -35.07 -10.50 -17.30
N ARG A 236 -34.40 -11.54 -16.81
CA ARG A 236 -34.87 -12.94 -16.93
C ARG A 236 -36.21 -13.19 -16.24
N ALA A 237 -36.48 -12.51 -15.11
CA ALA A 237 -37.73 -12.66 -14.38
C ALA A 237 -38.94 -12.01 -15.09
N ASN A 238 -38.73 -11.12 -16.06
CA ASN A 238 -39.79 -10.43 -16.81
C ASN A 238 -39.74 -10.80 -18.31
N PRO A 239 -40.17 -12.01 -18.71
CA PRO A 239 -40.18 -12.44 -20.11
C PRO A 239 -41.24 -11.72 -20.99
N ALA A 240 -42.03 -10.80 -20.43
CA ALA A 240 -43.13 -10.14 -21.15
C ALA A 240 -42.68 -9.12 -22.21
N TYR A 241 -41.38 -8.96 -22.43
CA TYR A 241 -40.76 -8.10 -23.44
C TYR A 241 -39.74 -8.91 -24.26
N ASP A 242 -40.12 -10.09 -24.75
CA ASP A 242 -39.48 -10.70 -25.93
C ASP A 242 -39.85 -9.85 -27.15
N SER A 243 -39.16 -8.72 -27.31
CA SER A 243 -39.15 -7.99 -28.56
C SER A 243 -38.18 -8.72 -29.48
N ASP A 244 -38.65 -9.24 -30.61
CA ASP A 244 -37.89 -9.90 -31.70
C ASP A 244 -36.83 -8.98 -32.36
N ASP A 245 -36.43 -7.89 -31.71
CA ASP A 245 -35.38 -7.01 -32.19
C ASP A 245 -34.04 -7.66 -31.80
N GLU A 246 -33.53 -8.43 -32.76
CA GLU A 246 -32.24 -9.12 -32.83
C GLU A 246 -31.07 -8.11 -32.79
N CYS A 247 -31.12 -7.17 -31.85
CA CYS A 247 -29.99 -6.31 -31.53
C CYS A 247 -28.92 -7.20 -30.94
N ASP A 248 -27.74 -7.14 -31.55
CA ASP A 248 -26.45 -7.74 -31.21
C ASP A 248 -26.06 -7.46 -29.75
N ASP A 249 -26.83 -8.03 -28.82
CA ASP A 249 -26.62 -7.95 -27.38
C ASP A 249 -25.37 -8.76 -27.15
N THR A 250 -24.23 -8.05 -27.11
CA THR A 250 -22.90 -8.59 -26.82
C THR A 250 -23.00 -9.57 -25.67
N VAL A 251 -23.19 -10.84 -26.02
CA VAL A 251 -23.45 -11.92 -25.10
C VAL A 251 -22.26 -11.90 -24.16
N TYR A 252 -22.49 -11.58 -22.89
CA TYR A 252 -21.46 -11.62 -21.88
C TYR A 252 -20.97 -13.07 -21.81
N THR A 253 -19.90 -13.36 -22.56
CA THR A 253 -19.29 -14.68 -22.59
C THR A 253 -18.56 -14.84 -21.28
N TYR A 254 -19.12 -15.68 -20.42
CA TYR A 254 -18.51 -16.04 -19.16
C TYR A 254 -17.16 -16.72 -19.43
N ASP A 255 -16.07 -16.01 -19.13
CA ASP A 255 -14.71 -16.50 -19.22
C ASP A 255 -14.28 -17.04 -17.85
N ALA A 256 -14.39 -18.36 -17.68
CA ALA A 256 -14.04 -19.06 -16.45
C ALA A 256 -12.56 -18.87 -16.05
N ASP A 257 -11.66 -18.77 -17.03
CA ASP A 257 -10.23 -18.62 -16.78
C ASP A 257 -9.91 -17.22 -16.26
N LYS A 258 -10.60 -16.22 -16.79
CA LYS A 258 -10.49 -14.84 -16.30
C LYS A 258 -11.01 -14.73 -14.86
N ASP A 259 -12.19 -15.29 -14.58
CA ASP A 259 -12.75 -15.25 -13.24
C ASP A 259 -11.88 -15.99 -12.21
N PHE A 260 -11.30 -17.14 -12.59
CA PHE A 260 -10.34 -17.86 -11.75
C PHE A 260 -9.07 -17.06 -11.45
N LYS A 261 -8.50 -16.38 -12.46
CA LYS A 261 -7.32 -15.52 -12.29
C LYS A 261 -7.62 -14.33 -11.39
N GLU A 262 -8.76 -13.67 -11.59
CA GLU A 262 -9.18 -12.54 -10.74
C GLU A 262 -9.40 -12.96 -9.29
N GLU A 263 -9.99 -14.14 -9.07
CA GLU A 263 -10.17 -14.72 -7.74
C GLU A 263 -8.84 -15.06 -7.07
N GLN A 264 -7.87 -15.59 -7.82
CA GLN A 264 -6.52 -15.86 -7.33
C GLN A 264 -5.78 -14.56 -6.97
N GLU A 265 -5.82 -13.55 -7.85
CA GLU A 265 -5.23 -12.23 -7.59
C GLU A 265 -5.83 -11.55 -6.35
N ARG A 266 -7.14 -11.71 -6.16
CA ARG A 266 -7.85 -11.23 -4.97
C ARG A 266 -7.33 -11.88 -3.70
N LYS A 267 -7.23 -13.23 -3.68
CA LYS A 267 -6.72 -13.99 -2.52
C LYS A 267 -5.29 -13.57 -2.17
N GLU A 268 -4.42 -13.46 -3.17
CA GLU A 268 -3.04 -12.99 -2.98
C GLU A 268 -2.98 -11.56 -2.41
N THR A 269 -3.86 -10.68 -2.89
CA THR A 269 -3.97 -9.29 -2.39
C THR A 269 -4.44 -9.25 -0.94
N ILE A 270 -5.41 -10.09 -0.57
CA ILE A 270 -5.93 -10.19 0.80
C ILE A 270 -4.86 -10.74 1.75
N GLU A 271 -4.16 -11.80 1.35
CA GLU A 271 -3.07 -12.37 2.15
C GLU A 271 -1.93 -11.35 2.34
N ALA A 272 -1.56 -10.64 1.28
CA ALA A 272 -0.59 -9.55 1.35
C ALA A 272 -1.07 -8.45 2.31
N GLY A 273 -2.34 -8.04 2.22
CA GLY A 273 -2.98 -7.06 3.10
C GLY A 273 -2.98 -7.49 4.58
N LYS A 274 -3.27 -8.76 4.88
CA LYS A 274 -3.16 -9.31 6.24
C LYS A 274 -1.72 -9.28 6.74
N SER A 275 -0.75 -9.63 5.88
CA SER A 275 0.66 -9.72 6.25
C SER A 275 1.34 -8.37 6.53
N ILE A 276 0.80 -7.26 6.02
CA ILE A 276 1.34 -5.92 6.26
C ILE A 276 0.83 -5.31 7.58
N GLY A 277 -0.33 -5.73 8.06
CA GLY A 277 -0.94 -5.23 9.29
C GLY A 277 -1.59 -3.84 9.18
N GLY A 278 -2.02 -3.32 10.32
CA GLY A 278 -2.70 -2.01 10.45
C GLY A 278 -4.00 -1.89 9.65
N ARG A 279 -4.39 -0.67 9.28
CA ARG A 279 -5.62 -0.39 8.51
C ARG A 279 -5.74 -1.16 7.20
N THR A 280 -4.63 -1.41 6.51
CA THR A 280 -4.65 -2.19 5.26
C THR A 280 -5.10 -3.64 5.50
N ALA A 281 -4.71 -4.24 6.64
CA ALA A 281 -5.17 -5.57 7.02
C ALA A 281 -6.66 -5.59 7.34
N GLU A 282 -7.16 -4.57 8.04
CA GLU A 282 -8.59 -4.43 8.33
C GLU A 282 -9.43 -4.36 7.05
N LEU A 283 -8.99 -3.56 6.06
CA LEU A 283 -9.64 -3.47 4.75
C LEU A 283 -9.62 -4.81 4.01
N ALA A 284 -8.51 -5.54 4.06
CA ALA A 284 -8.38 -6.85 3.43
C ALA A 284 -9.33 -7.88 4.06
N VAL A 285 -9.41 -7.92 5.40
CA VAL A 285 -10.32 -8.79 6.15
C VAL A 285 -11.78 -8.41 5.87
N LEU A 286 -12.09 -7.12 5.80
CA LEU A 286 -13.43 -6.65 5.49
C LEU A 286 -13.86 -7.04 4.08
N LEU A 287 -12.98 -6.84 3.08
CA LEU A 287 -13.24 -7.26 1.71
C LEU A 287 -13.46 -8.78 1.62
N GLU A 288 -12.59 -9.58 2.24
CA GLU A 288 -12.74 -11.04 2.29
C GLU A 288 -14.09 -11.46 2.86
N ARG A 289 -14.46 -10.87 4.01
CA ARG A 289 -15.72 -11.18 4.69
C ARG A 289 -16.94 -10.82 3.83
N ILE A 290 -16.95 -9.65 3.17
CA ILE A 290 -18.05 -9.23 2.27
C ILE A 290 -18.13 -10.10 1.03
N TRP A 291 -16.99 -10.61 0.57
CA TRP A 291 -16.91 -11.53 -0.55
C TRP A 291 -17.55 -12.88 -0.20
N ASP A 292 -17.18 -13.47 0.94
CA ASP A 292 -17.59 -14.83 1.33
C ASP A 292 -19.02 -14.90 1.86
N VAL A 293 -19.44 -13.95 2.69
CA VAL A 293 -20.64 -14.10 3.51
C VAL A 293 -21.93 -13.91 2.69
N GLY A 294 -21.90 -13.18 1.56
CA GLY A 294 -23.09 -12.86 0.76
C GLY A 294 -24.10 -11.94 1.47
N PHE A 295 -24.42 -12.20 2.74
CA PHE A 295 -25.37 -11.52 3.62
C PHE A 295 -24.75 -11.13 4.96
N PHE A 296 -24.54 -9.83 5.19
CA PHE A 296 -24.18 -9.35 6.52
C PHE A 296 -25.43 -9.20 7.39
N SER A 297 -25.37 -9.71 8.63
CA SER A 297 -26.37 -9.38 9.65
C SER A 297 -26.32 -7.87 9.94
N ALA A 298 -27.48 -7.27 10.23
CA ALA A 298 -27.60 -5.83 10.48
C ALA A 298 -26.70 -5.35 11.64
N GLU A 299 -26.37 -6.24 12.58
CA GLU A 299 -25.48 -5.93 13.71
C GLU A 299 -24.01 -5.80 13.30
N ASP A 300 -23.59 -6.42 12.20
CA ASP A 300 -22.24 -6.28 11.63
C ASP A 300 -22.10 -5.08 10.68
N THR A 301 -23.22 -4.43 10.31
CA THR A 301 -23.22 -3.32 9.35
C THR A 301 -22.78 -2.00 9.99
N LEU A 302 -22.88 -1.90 11.30
CA LEU A 302 -22.20 -0.87 12.06
C LEU A 302 -20.75 -1.29 12.24
N LEU A 303 -19.99 -1.32 11.13
CA LEU A 303 -18.54 -1.22 11.21
C LEU A 303 -18.28 -0.08 12.17
N PRO A 304 -17.71 -0.33 13.36
CA PRO A 304 -17.41 0.75 14.27
C PRO A 304 -16.54 1.70 13.45
N ALA A 305 -17.02 2.93 13.21
CA ALA A 305 -16.14 4.00 12.77
C ALA A 305 -14.93 3.89 13.68
N PRO A 306 -13.70 3.76 13.12
CA PRO A 306 -12.52 3.28 13.83
C PRO A 306 -12.54 3.91 15.20
N ARG A 307 -12.89 3.08 16.21
CA ARG A 307 -13.11 3.59 17.55
C ARG A 307 -11.73 4.02 17.96
N HIS A 308 -11.45 5.33 17.91
CA HIS A 308 -10.36 5.94 18.64
C HIS A 308 -10.45 5.31 20.02
N ALA A 309 -9.52 4.39 20.29
CA ALA A 309 -9.53 3.65 21.53
C ALA A 309 -9.42 4.74 22.60
N HIS A 310 -10.55 5.05 23.24
CA HIS A 310 -10.61 6.05 24.27
C HIS A 310 -9.69 5.56 25.38
N ALA A 311 -8.48 6.13 25.38
CA ALA A 311 -7.79 6.69 26.54
C ALA A 311 -8.18 6.06 27.88
N HIS A 312 -7.91 4.77 28.05
CA HIS A 312 -7.71 4.18 29.36
C HIS A 312 -6.21 3.89 29.53
N GLY A 313 -5.46 4.98 29.74
CA GLY A 313 -4.39 5.02 30.73
C GLY A 313 -3.09 4.25 30.48
N CYS A 314 -2.82 3.75 29.26
CA CYS A 314 -1.49 3.24 28.94
C CYS A 314 -0.73 4.28 28.08
N PRO A 315 0.10 5.16 28.67
CA PRO A 315 0.80 6.24 27.96
C PRO A 315 1.89 5.76 26.98
N ASP A 316 2.03 4.45 26.77
CA ASP A 316 3.12 3.85 25.97
C ASP A 316 2.61 2.98 24.80
N VAL A 317 1.29 2.94 24.57
CA VAL A 317 0.71 2.25 23.41
C VAL A 317 0.58 3.26 22.28
N ASP A 318 1.57 3.24 21.39
CA ASP A 318 1.58 3.78 20.03
C ASP A 318 0.27 4.49 19.66
N ALA A 319 0.17 5.78 20.02
CA ALA A 319 -0.97 6.60 19.65
C ALA A 319 -1.13 6.51 18.12
N ASP A 320 -2.26 5.96 17.68
CA ASP A 320 -2.70 5.87 16.29
C ASP A 320 -2.75 7.29 15.69
N CYS A 321 -1.59 7.76 15.23
CA CYS A 321 -1.31 9.05 14.61
C CYS A 321 -1.77 9.10 13.15
N GLU A 322 -2.81 8.34 12.86
CA GLU A 322 -3.34 8.18 11.51
C GLU A 322 -4.39 9.27 11.27
N ASP A 323 -3.90 10.49 11.02
CA ASP A 323 -4.75 11.65 10.72
C ASP A 323 -5.74 11.33 9.59
N GLU A 324 -7.01 11.75 9.76
CA GLU A 324 -8.09 11.54 8.79
C GLU A 324 -7.82 12.14 7.40
N GLN A 325 -6.80 13.00 7.26
CA GLN A 325 -6.43 13.71 6.03
C GLN A 325 -5.30 13.05 5.21
N ASP A 326 -4.89 11.84 5.57
CA ASP A 326 -3.93 11.06 4.79
C ASP A 326 -4.56 10.54 3.46
N LEU A 327 -3.86 10.50 2.31
CA LEU A 327 -4.33 9.74 1.11
C LEU A 327 -4.57 8.27 1.43
N ALA A 328 -3.79 7.72 2.36
CA ALA A 328 -4.04 6.42 2.91
C ALA A 328 -5.48 6.38 3.46
N SER A 329 -5.91 7.43 4.17
CA SER A 329 -7.29 7.62 4.64
C SER A 329 -8.29 7.88 3.50
N GLN A 330 -7.91 8.58 2.43
CA GLN A 330 -8.79 8.75 1.25
C GLN A 330 -9.04 7.42 0.52
N ASP A 331 -7.99 6.68 0.20
CA ASP A 331 -8.06 5.36 -0.42
C ASP A 331 -8.87 4.40 0.45
N GLU A 332 -8.64 4.42 1.76
CA GLU A 332 -9.39 3.66 2.75
C GLU A 332 -10.86 4.05 2.79
N ALA A 333 -11.17 5.35 2.79
CA ALA A 333 -12.53 5.85 2.77
C ALA A 333 -13.25 5.45 1.47
N GLU A 334 -12.57 5.49 0.33
CA GLU A 334 -13.10 5.06 -0.97
C GLU A 334 -13.37 3.54 -0.96
N ILE A 335 -12.42 2.73 -0.49
CA ILE A 335 -12.58 1.27 -0.36
C ILE A 335 -13.75 0.96 0.57
N ARG A 336 -13.82 1.59 1.75
CA ARG A 336 -14.93 1.40 2.71
C ARG A 336 -16.26 1.84 2.12
N ALA A 337 -16.30 2.94 1.38
CA ALA A 337 -17.51 3.43 0.72
C ALA A 337 -18.01 2.43 -0.33
N LEU A 338 -17.12 1.86 -1.16
CA LEU A 338 -17.47 0.82 -2.13
C LEU A 338 -18.03 -0.43 -1.44
N LEU A 339 -17.34 -0.91 -0.40
CA LEU A 339 -17.77 -2.08 0.37
C LEU A 339 -19.12 -1.85 1.06
N THR A 340 -19.32 -0.67 1.64
CA THR A 340 -20.59 -0.26 2.27
C THR A 340 -21.70 -0.16 1.23
N ALA A 341 -21.42 0.42 0.05
CA ALA A 341 -22.37 0.50 -1.05
C ALA A 341 -22.80 -0.90 -1.54
N THR A 342 -21.86 -1.85 -1.64
CA THR A 342 -22.16 -3.26 -1.95
C THR A 342 -23.13 -3.86 -0.93
N LEU A 343 -22.87 -3.66 0.37
CA LEU A 343 -23.73 -4.17 1.44
C LEU A 343 -25.14 -3.54 1.40
N ILE A 344 -25.23 -2.22 1.23
CA ILE A 344 -26.50 -1.51 1.11
C ILE A 344 -27.27 -2.01 -0.12
N TYR A 345 -26.60 -2.17 -1.26
CA TYR A 345 -27.23 -2.65 -2.49
C TYR A 345 -27.84 -4.05 -2.31
N ARG A 346 -27.08 -5.00 -1.77
CA ARG A 346 -27.56 -6.36 -1.48
C ARG A 346 -28.75 -6.37 -0.51
N ARG A 347 -28.80 -5.42 0.43
CA ARG A 347 -29.90 -5.28 1.39
C ARG A 347 -31.17 -4.69 0.76
N ILE A 348 -31.03 -3.72 -0.14
CA ILE A 348 -32.18 -3.08 -0.83
C ILE A 348 -32.75 -4.00 -1.91
N PHE A 349 -31.90 -4.80 -2.56
CA PHE A 349 -32.30 -5.72 -3.64
C PHE A 349 -31.98 -7.19 -3.29
N PRO A 350 -32.70 -7.82 -2.35
CA PRO A 350 -32.46 -9.21 -1.95
C PRO A 350 -32.64 -10.22 -3.10
N SER A 351 -33.45 -9.88 -4.11
CA SER A 351 -33.71 -10.71 -5.28
C SER A 351 -32.53 -10.81 -6.25
N ALA A 352 -31.50 -9.98 -6.08
CA ALA A 352 -30.25 -9.99 -6.85
C ALA A 352 -29.23 -11.00 -6.35
N ILE A 353 -29.60 -11.76 -5.31
CA ILE A 353 -28.68 -12.63 -4.61
C ILE A 353 -28.83 -14.00 -5.23
N PRO A 354 -27.76 -14.56 -5.82
CA PRO A 354 -27.82 -15.86 -6.42
C PRO A 354 -28.29 -16.85 -5.35
N ALA A 355 -29.39 -17.54 -5.61
CA ALA A 355 -29.91 -18.65 -4.80
C ALA A 355 -28.96 -19.88 -4.79
N CYS A 356 -27.67 -19.66 -5.01
CA CYS A 356 -26.62 -20.65 -4.90
C CYS A 356 -26.16 -20.70 -3.45
N THR A 357 -26.74 -21.58 -2.63
CA THR A 357 -26.02 -22.43 -1.63
C THR A 357 -26.92 -23.11 -0.61
N LEU A 358 -28.19 -22.71 -0.42
CA LEU A 358 -29.12 -23.49 0.39
C LEU A 358 -30.37 -23.85 -0.38
N ALA A 359 -30.31 -25.03 -1.02
CA ALA A 359 -31.46 -25.77 -1.49
C ALA A 359 -32.42 -26.02 -0.31
N GLY A 360 -33.38 -25.13 -0.10
CA GLY A 360 -34.38 -25.27 0.96
C GLY A 360 -34.93 -23.98 1.56
N ALA A 361 -34.36 -22.81 1.26
CA ALA A 361 -35.00 -21.56 1.67
C ALA A 361 -36.22 -21.31 0.77
N PRO A 362 -37.46 -21.31 1.30
CA PRO A 362 -38.64 -21.02 0.51
C PRO A 362 -38.46 -19.61 -0.08
N ALA A 363 -38.63 -19.49 -1.39
CA ALA A 363 -38.77 -18.18 -2.02
C ALA A 363 -39.71 -17.37 -1.13
N PHE A 364 -39.26 -16.22 -0.64
CA PHE A 364 -40.09 -15.26 0.07
C PHE A 364 -41.04 -14.66 -0.99
N VAL A 365 -41.95 -15.51 -1.48
CA VAL A 365 -43.14 -15.14 -2.20
C VAL A 365 -43.86 -14.30 -1.18
N LEU A 366 -43.68 -12.99 -1.30
CA LEU A 366 -44.63 -12.02 -0.80
C LEU A 366 -45.95 -12.41 -1.46
N SER A 367 -46.65 -13.35 -0.85
CA SER A 367 -48.04 -13.63 -1.13
C SER A 367 -48.70 -12.26 -1.20
N PRO A 368 -49.43 -11.97 -2.29
CA PRO A 368 -50.05 -10.66 -2.46
C PRO A 368 -50.73 -10.33 -1.13
N PRO A 369 -50.44 -9.15 -0.54
CA PRO A 369 -50.87 -8.85 0.82
C PRO A 369 -52.34 -9.22 0.93
N PRO A 370 -52.73 -10.04 1.92
CA PRO A 370 -54.05 -10.65 1.97
C PRO A 370 -55.09 -9.56 1.75
N SER A 371 -55.92 -9.76 0.72
CA SER A 371 -56.97 -8.83 0.33
C SER A 371 -57.65 -8.30 1.60
N PRO A 372 -57.62 -6.98 1.85
CA PRO A 372 -57.98 -6.43 3.14
C PRO A 372 -59.41 -6.85 3.49
N SER A 373 -59.55 -7.65 4.55
CA SER A 373 -60.87 -8.02 5.04
C SER A 373 -61.60 -6.73 5.46
N ARG A 374 -62.87 -6.61 5.08
CA ARG A 374 -63.71 -5.42 5.30
C ARG A 374 -63.89 -5.01 6.78
N ARG A 375 -63.30 -5.72 7.73
CA ARG A 375 -63.48 -5.48 9.18
C ARG A 375 -62.61 -4.36 9.77
N ASN A 376 -61.57 -3.88 9.08
CA ASN A 376 -60.70 -2.84 9.62
C ASN A 376 -61.01 -1.44 9.07
N ALA A 377 -62.11 -0.85 9.52
CA ALA A 377 -62.55 0.50 9.13
C ALA A 377 -61.50 1.60 9.43
N LYS A 378 -60.68 1.44 10.49
CA LYS A 378 -59.61 2.39 10.85
C LYS A 378 -58.51 2.51 9.79
N LEU A 379 -58.17 1.43 9.08
CA LEU A 379 -57.18 1.44 8.00
C LEU A 379 -57.71 2.12 6.72
N HIS A 380 -59.02 2.06 6.48
CA HIS A 380 -59.66 2.78 5.38
C HIS A 380 -59.63 4.30 5.57
N ILE A 381 -59.76 4.80 6.82
CA ILE A 381 -59.70 6.24 7.11
C ILE A 381 -58.30 6.80 6.80
N TRP A 382 -57.23 6.08 7.17
CA TRP A 382 -55.85 6.51 6.90
C TRP A 382 -55.51 6.54 5.40
N ARG A 383 -55.98 5.55 4.61
CA ARG A 383 -55.81 5.58 3.14
C ARG A 383 -56.62 6.69 2.49
N SER A 384 -57.82 6.98 2.99
CA SER A 384 -58.66 8.08 2.49
C SER A 384 -57.98 9.44 2.73
N ALA A 385 -57.37 9.62 3.90
CA ALA A 385 -56.58 10.81 4.23
C ALA A 385 -55.37 10.98 3.30
N LEU A 386 -54.58 9.91 3.07
CA LEU A 386 -53.41 9.97 2.19
C LEU A 386 -53.77 10.21 0.71
N ARG A 387 -54.91 9.67 0.24
CA ARG A 387 -55.37 9.89 -1.14
C ARG A 387 -55.88 11.31 -1.36
N SER A 388 -56.42 11.96 -0.32
CA SER A 388 -56.83 13.36 -0.37
C SER A 388 -55.64 14.34 -0.37
N ALA A 389 -54.54 14.01 0.32
CA ALA A 389 -53.30 14.80 0.32
C ALA A 389 -52.61 14.80 -1.06
N ARG A 390 -52.61 13.66 -1.77
CA ARG A 390 -52.00 13.55 -3.10
C ARG A 390 -52.73 14.35 -4.19
N ARG A 391 -54.02 14.66 -4.02
CA ARG A 391 -54.80 15.47 -4.98
C ARG A 391 -54.55 16.98 -4.85
N ARG A 392 -54.09 17.48 -3.69
CA ARG A 392 -53.77 18.92 -3.52
C ARG A 392 -52.40 19.34 -4.07
N SER A 393 -51.45 18.41 -4.21
CA SER A 393 -50.10 18.74 -4.71
C SER A 393 -50.03 18.98 -6.23
N ARG A 394 -51.06 18.60 -6.99
CA ARG A 394 -51.08 18.72 -8.46
C ARG A 394 -51.74 20.01 -8.99
N ALA A 395 -52.29 20.86 -8.12
CA ALA A 395 -53.02 22.08 -8.51
C ALA A 395 -52.24 23.39 -8.32
N GLY A 396 -50.98 23.36 -7.89
CA GLY A 396 -50.24 24.57 -7.47
C GLY A 396 -49.02 24.96 -8.30
N ARG A 397 -48.85 24.48 -9.54
CA ARG A 397 -47.60 24.69 -10.30
C ARG A 397 -47.81 25.22 -11.72
N THR A 398 -48.50 26.36 -11.84
CA THR A 398 -48.44 27.23 -13.03
C THR A 398 -48.35 28.68 -12.56
N GLY A 399 -47.13 29.19 -12.42
CA GLY A 399 -46.86 30.57 -12.02
C GLY A 399 -45.37 30.86 -12.21
N GLY A 400 -45.04 31.47 -13.35
CA GLY A 400 -43.68 31.60 -13.86
C GLY A 400 -42.82 32.60 -13.12
N TRP A 401 -41.51 32.49 -13.36
CA TRP A 401 -40.54 33.56 -13.12
C TRP A 401 -39.55 33.62 -14.28
N ARG A 402 -39.58 34.76 -14.97
CA ARG A 402 -38.60 35.23 -15.96
C ARG A 402 -37.38 35.82 -15.23
N THR A 403 -36.20 35.47 -15.74
CA THR A 403 -34.96 36.28 -15.87
C THR A 403 -34.47 37.15 -14.71
N ARG A 404 -33.24 36.88 -14.21
CA ARG A 404 -32.18 37.90 -14.21
C ARG A 404 -30.77 37.32 -14.03
N SER A 405 -29.89 37.81 -14.88
CA SER A 405 -28.43 37.70 -14.89
C SER A 405 -27.73 38.17 -13.61
N SER A 406 -26.59 37.56 -13.27
CA SER A 406 -25.32 38.27 -13.04
C SER A 406 -24.21 37.27 -12.69
N GLY A 407 -23.03 37.54 -13.24
CA GLY A 407 -21.90 36.62 -13.22
C GLY A 407 -21.19 36.50 -11.88
N ARG A 408 -20.41 35.43 -11.75
CA ARG A 408 -19.30 35.37 -10.83
C ARG A 408 -18.18 34.52 -11.42
N ARG A 409 -17.01 35.17 -11.53
CA ARG A 409 -15.71 34.57 -11.82
C ARG A 409 -15.39 33.51 -10.77
N SER A 410 -14.92 32.34 -11.20
CA SER A 410 -14.10 31.48 -10.35
C SER A 410 -13.19 30.59 -11.19
N ARG A 411 -11.91 30.96 -11.13
CA ARG A 411 -10.70 30.11 -11.18
C ARG A 411 -10.87 28.71 -11.78
N THR A 412 -10.28 28.55 -12.96
CA THR A 412 -9.78 27.29 -13.50
C THR A 412 -8.84 26.62 -12.49
N ARG A 413 -9.35 25.61 -11.77
CA ARG A 413 -8.49 24.56 -11.19
C ARG A 413 -8.27 23.52 -12.29
N GLY A 414 -7.02 23.32 -12.66
CA GLY A 414 -6.61 22.25 -13.54
C GLY A 414 -6.97 20.90 -12.92
N ILE A 415 -7.93 20.23 -13.53
CA ILE A 415 -8.21 18.82 -13.31
C ILE A 415 -7.13 18.08 -14.10
N ALA A 416 -6.10 17.59 -13.40
CA ALA A 416 -5.16 16.63 -13.97
C ALA A 416 -5.92 15.31 -14.17
N SER A 417 -6.43 15.10 -15.37
CA SER A 417 -6.96 13.84 -15.84
C SER A 417 -5.82 12.81 -15.89
N TRP A 418 -5.85 11.82 -15.00
CA TRP A 418 -4.99 10.65 -15.10
C TRP A 418 -5.63 9.66 -16.07
N THR A 419 -5.23 9.74 -17.34
CA THR A 419 -5.46 8.67 -18.31
C THR A 419 -4.55 7.50 -17.98
N CYS A 420 -5.15 6.36 -17.61
CA CYS A 420 -4.51 5.04 -17.66
C CYS A 420 -4.06 4.76 -19.10
N LEU A 421 -2.76 4.89 -19.39
CA LEU A 421 -2.15 4.17 -20.51
C LEU A 421 -1.73 2.78 -20.02
N SER A 422 -2.64 1.82 -20.21
CA SER A 422 -2.28 0.42 -20.37
C SER A 422 -1.95 0.21 -21.85
N THR A 423 -0.67 0.31 -22.23
CA THR A 423 -0.23 -0.16 -23.55
C THR A 423 0.35 -1.56 -23.40
N SER A 424 -0.38 -2.50 -23.98
CA SER A 424 -0.07 -3.91 -24.13
C SER A 424 1.22 -4.14 -24.92
N SER A 425 2.05 -5.05 -24.41
CA SER A 425 3.15 -5.71 -25.10
C SER A 425 2.68 -6.37 -26.40
N GLY A 426 3.17 -5.90 -27.55
CA GLY A 426 3.14 -6.62 -28.82
C GLY A 426 4.52 -7.16 -29.17
N ARG A 427 4.67 -8.49 -29.17
CA ARG A 427 5.81 -9.21 -29.76
C ARG A 427 5.84 -8.97 -31.27
N ALA A 428 7.00 -8.62 -31.81
CA ALA A 428 7.42 -8.97 -33.16
C ALA A 428 8.89 -9.36 -33.09
N GLY A 429 9.19 -10.61 -33.43
CA GLY A 429 10.55 -11.06 -33.68
C GLY A 429 10.94 -10.72 -35.11
N GLU A 430 12.22 -10.42 -35.32
CA GLU A 430 12.81 -10.64 -36.63
C GLU A 430 14.32 -10.91 -36.49
N ALA A 431 14.74 -11.92 -37.23
CA ALA A 431 16.08 -12.46 -37.30
C ALA A 431 17.02 -11.50 -38.05
N GLY A 432 18.29 -11.49 -37.64
CA GLY A 432 19.34 -10.78 -38.34
C GLY A 432 20.69 -11.42 -38.05
N GLY A 433 21.01 -12.48 -38.78
CA GLY A 433 22.33 -13.08 -38.78
C GLY A 433 23.38 -12.14 -39.35
N ARG A 434 24.60 -12.19 -38.79
CA ARG A 434 25.83 -11.78 -39.48
C ARG A 434 26.97 -12.71 -39.10
N LEU A 435 27.38 -13.49 -40.08
CA LEU A 435 28.75 -13.96 -40.23
C LEU A 435 29.70 -12.76 -40.28
N ASN A 436 30.85 -12.87 -39.63
CA ASN A 436 32.14 -12.54 -40.25
C ASN A 436 33.31 -13.07 -39.40
N LYS A 437 34.08 -13.96 -40.06
CA LYS A 437 35.40 -14.53 -39.75
C LYS A 437 35.55 -15.45 -38.56
#